data_AF-A0A141RHD0-F1
#
_entry.id   AF-A0A141RHD0-F1
#
_cell.length_a   1.000
_cell.length_b   1.000
_cell.length_c   1.000
_cell.angle_alpha   90.00
_cell.angle_beta   90.00
_cell.angle_gamma   90.00
#
_symmetry.space_group_name_H-M   'P 1'
#
loop_
_entity.id
_entity.type
_entity.pdbx_description
1 polymer ?
#
loop_
_entity_poly.entity_id
_entity_poly.type
_entity_poly.pdbx_seq_one_letter_code
_entity_poly.pdbx_strand_id
1 'polypeptide(L)'
;WHLQRMFKKETGHSLGQYIRSRKLTEIAQKLKQSNEPILYLAERYGFESQQTLTRTFKNYFDVPPHKYRITNVPGESRYLHPLNN
;
A
#
# COMPACT_ATOMS: atom_id res chain seq x y z
N TRP A 1 1.93 -21.82 8.30
CA TRP A 1 0.68 -22.15 7.56
C TRP A 1 -0.62 -22.06 8.37
N HIS A 2 -0.62 -22.08 9.72
CA HIS A 2 -1.86 -21.97 10.50
C HIS A 2 -2.45 -20.54 10.50
N LEU A 3 -1.63 -19.52 10.79
CA LEU A 3 -2.06 -18.12 10.86
C LEU A 3 -2.72 -17.60 9.58
N GLN A 4 -2.16 -17.92 8.40
CA GLN A 4 -2.72 -17.47 7.12
C GLN A 4 -4.14 -18.04 6.86
N ARG A 5 -4.38 -19.30 7.25
CA ARG A 5 -5.70 -19.94 7.11
C ARG A 5 -6.71 -19.33 8.08
N MET A 6 -6.32 -19.18 9.34
CA MET A 6 -7.16 -18.53 10.35
C MET A 6 -7.52 -17.10 9.94
N PHE A 7 -6.52 -16.29 9.57
CA PHE A 7 -6.76 -14.92 9.13
C PHE A 7 -7.72 -14.84 7.93
N LYS A 8 -7.53 -15.70 6.92
CA LYS A 8 -8.44 -15.75 5.77
C LYS A 8 -9.85 -16.20 6.15
N LYS A 9 -9.98 -17.17 7.07
CA LYS A 9 -11.27 -17.64 7.57
C LYS A 9 -12.04 -16.53 8.29
N GLU A 10 -11.37 -15.78 9.16
CA GLU A 10 -12.00 -14.73 9.97
C GLU A 10 -12.27 -13.44 9.18
N THR A 11 -11.38 -13.06 8.25
CA THR A 11 -11.42 -11.74 7.60
C THR A 11 -11.83 -11.77 6.14
N GLY A 12 -11.89 -12.95 5.51
CA GLY A 12 -12.06 -13.12 4.07
C GLY A 12 -10.82 -12.76 3.22
N HIS A 13 -9.79 -12.13 3.80
CA HIS A 13 -8.61 -11.65 3.08
C HIS A 13 -7.43 -12.59 3.25
N SER A 14 -6.60 -12.75 2.21
CA SER A 14 -5.30 -13.39 2.42
C SER A 14 -4.38 -12.47 3.23
N LEU A 15 -3.71 -13.01 4.25
CA LEU A 15 -2.86 -12.21 5.15
C LEU A 15 -1.82 -11.37 4.40
N GLY A 16 -1.12 -11.98 3.43
CA GLY A 16 -0.10 -11.29 2.65
C GLY A 16 -0.67 -10.17 1.76
N GLN A 17 -1.86 -10.38 1.18
CA GLN A 17 -2.54 -9.33 0.41
C GLN A 17 -3.01 -8.20 1.33
N TYR A 18 -3.61 -8.53 2.48
CA TYR A 18 -4.06 -7.55 3.46
C TYR A 18 -2.90 -6.63 3.90
N ILE A 19 -1.80 -7.22 4.36
CA ILE A 19 -0.61 -6.46 4.77
C ILE A 19 -0.12 -5.56 3.64
N ARG A 20 -0.02 -6.09 2.41
CA ARG A 20 0.47 -5.32 1.26
C ARG A 20 -0.46 -4.15 0.92
N SER A 21 -1.77 -4.39 0.83
CA SER A 21 -2.78 -3.37 0.54
C SER A 21 -2.84 -2.29 1.62
N ARG A 22 -2.67 -2.66 2.89
CA ARG A 22 -2.53 -1.73 4.02
C ARG A 22 -1.30 -0.84 3.87
N LYS A 23 -0.12 -1.42 3.64
CA LYS A 23 1.12 -0.65 3.39
C LYS A 23 0.96 0.32 2.22
N LEU A 24 0.38 -0.13 1.11
CA LEU A 24 0.17 0.71 -0.07
C LEU A 24 -0.78 1.87 0.20
N THR A 25 -1.84 1.65 1.00
CA THR A 25 -2.78 2.69 1.43
C THR A 25 -2.07 3.75 2.27
N GLU A 26 -1.27 3.35 3.25
CA GLU A 26 -0.52 4.29 4.10
C GLU A 26 0.54 5.07 3.30
N ILE A 27 1.23 4.42 2.36
CA ILE A 27 2.15 5.10 1.43
C ILE A 27 1.39 6.11 0.58
N ALA A 28 0.21 5.77 0.05
CA ALA A 28 -0.59 6.69 -0.75
C ALA A 28 -0.99 7.94 0.05
N GLN A 29 -1.37 7.77 1.32
CA GLN A 29 -1.64 8.89 2.22
C GLN A 29 -0.40 9.75 2.46
N LYS A 30 0.75 9.14 2.74
CA LYS A 30 2.03 9.86 2.92
C LYS A 30 2.44 10.63 1.67
N LEU A 31 2.27 10.05 0.48
CA LEU A 31 2.52 10.74 -0.79
C LEU A 31 1.65 11.98 -0.98
N LYS A 32 0.49 12.06 -0.34
CA LYS A 32 -0.43 13.21 -0.40
C LYS A 32 -0.21 14.23 0.70
N GLN A 33 0.19 13.76 1.88
CA GLN A 33 0.26 14.57 3.09
C GLN A 33 1.67 15.07 3.39
N SER A 34 2.70 14.50 2.76
CA SER A 34 4.09 14.88 3.01
C SER A 34 4.93 14.84 1.73
N ASN A 35 6.17 15.34 1.84
CA ASN A 35 7.16 15.28 0.77
C ASN A 35 8.25 14.21 1.02
N GLU A 36 7.95 13.18 1.82
CA GLU A 36 8.87 12.06 2.09
C GLU A 36 9.36 11.44 0.76
N PRO A 37 10.68 11.22 0.55
CA PRO A 37 11.19 10.64 -0.68
C PRO A 37 10.60 9.24 -0.96
N ILE A 38 10.34 8.91 -2.22
CA ILE A 38 9.75 7.60 -2.60
C ILE A 38 10.71 6.46 -2.21
N LEU A 39 12.02 6.66 -2.35
CA LEU A 39 13.03 5.71 -1.89
C LEU A 39 12.93 5.46 -0.38
N TYR A 40 12.84 6.53 0.42
CA TYR A 40 12.66 6.43 1.87
C TYR A 40 11.37 5.70 2.24
N LEU A 41 10.26 5.97 1.54
CA LEU A 41 9.01 5.25 1.72
C LEU A 41 9.14 3.76 1.36
N ALA A 42 9.91 3.42 0.34
CA ALA A 42 10.17 2.03 -0.01
C ALA A 42 10.88 1.30 1.13
N GLU A 43 12.00 1.85 1.61
CA GLU A 43 12.79 1.27 2.71
C GLU A 43 11.98 1.17 4.00
N ARG A 44 11.30 2.25 4.40
CA ARG A 44 10.50 2.31 5.63
C ARG A 44 9.40 1.25 5.67
N TYR A 45 8.79 0.94 4.53
CA TYR A 45 7.72 -0.05 4.43
C TYR A 45 8.23 -1.45 4.06
N GLY A 46 9.55 -1.65 4.01
CA GLY A 46 10.19 -2.95 3.80
C GLY A 46 10.15 -3.44 2.35
N PHE A 47 10.16 -2.53 1.38
CA PHE A 47 10.41 -2.87 -0.02
C PHE A 47 11.92 -2.88 -0.28
N GLU A 48 12.40 -3.89 -1.00
CA GLU A 48 13.83 -4.06 -1.33
C GLU A 48 14.38 -2.94 -2.21
N SER A 49 13.53 -2.22 -2.93
CA SER A 49 13.93 -1.12 -3.79
C SER A 49 12.75 -0.20 -4.13
N GLN A 50 13.08 1.03 -4.55
CA GLN A 50 12.09 1.96 -5.10
C GLN A 50 11.35 1.37 -6.33
N GLN A 51 12.02 0.55 -7.14
CA GLN A 51 11.46 -0.09 -8.32
C GLN A 51 10.39 -1.12 -7.93
N THR A 52 10.65 -1.91 -6.87
CA THR A 52 9.68 -2.88 -6.33
C THR A 52 8.46 -2.17 -5.75
N LEU A 53 8.65 -1.07 -5.01
CA LEU A 53 7.54 -0.22 -4.58
C LEU A 53 6.76 0.33 -5.78
N THR A 54 7.45 0.92 -6.76
CA THR A 54 6.83 1.56 -7.92
C THR A 54 5.95 0.59 -8.71
N ARG A 55 6.44 -0.63 -8.98
CA ARG A 55 5.67 -1.68 -9.67
C ARG A 55 4.44 -2.08 -8.86
N THR A 56 4.63 -2.35 -7.57
CA THR A 56 3.54 -2.82 -6.70
C THR A 56 2.46 -1.74 -6.51
N PHE A 57 2.87 -0.48 -6.31
CA PHE A 57 1.98 0.66 -6.15
C PHE A 57 1.22 0.94 -7.44
N LYS A 58 1.90 0.95 -8.60
CA LYS A 58 1.24 1.10 -9.89
C LYS A 58 0.21 0.00 -10.13
N ASN A 59 0.51 -1.26 -9.81
CA ASN A 59 -0.45 -2.36 -9.98
C ASN A 59 -1.69 -2.22 -9.07
N TYR A 60 -1.57 -1.51 -7.95
CA TYR A 60 -2.67 -1.34 -7.00
C TYR A 60 -3.50 -0.07 -7.28
N PHE A 61 -2.87 1.05 -7.63
CA PHE A 61 -3.52 2.35 -7.86
C PHE A 61 -3.60 2.76 -9.34
N ASP A 62 -3.12 1.94 -10.26
CA ASP A 62 -2.96 2.21 -11.71
C ASP A 62 -2.07 3.42 -12.06
N VAL A 63 -1.44 4.02 -11.06
CA VAL A 63 -0.64 5.24 -11.19
C VAL A 63 0.68 5.06 -10.42
N PRO A 64 1.84 5.41 -10.99
CA PRO A 64 3.12 5.38 -10.28
C PRO A 64 3.16 6.34 -9.07
N PRO A 65 3.94 6.06 -8.01
CA PRO A 65 3.98 6.88 -6.79
C PRO A 65 4.24 8.38 -7.02
N HIS A 66 5.20 8.72 -7.89
CA HIS A 66 5.51 10.11 -8.20
C HIS A 66 4.34 10.83 -8.88
N LYS A 67 3.71 10.17 -9.86
CA LYS A 67 2.54 10.73 -10.54
C LYS A 67 1.37 10.84 -9.57
N TYR A 68 1.15 9.85 -8.72
CA TYR A 68 0.11 9.86 -7.70
C TYR A 68 0.24 11.04 -6.73
N ARG A 69 1.47 11.38 -6.30
CA ARG A 69 1.75 12.56 -5.46
C ARG A 69 1.19 13.85 -6.09
N ILE A 70 1.57 14.14 -7.33
CA ILE A 70 1.31 15.43 -7.98
C ILE A 70 -0.08 15.55 -8.64
N THR A 71 -0.83 14.46 -8.79
CA THR A 71 -2.13 14.46 -9.49
C THR A 71 -3.28 14.39 -8.51
N ASN A 72 -4.39 15.11 -8.73
CA ASN A 72 -5.55 15.04 -7.82
C ASN A 72 -6.43 13.81 -8.06
N VAL A 73 -5.83 12.62 -8.10
CA VAL A 73 -6.54 11.35 -8.33
C VAL A 73 -7.26 10.93 -7.04
N PRO A 74 -8.56 10.65 -7.08
CA PRO A 74 -9.28 10.11 -5.93
C PRO A 74 -8.92 8.63 -5.72
N GLY A 75 -7.76 8.39 -5.10
CA GLY A 75 -7.31 7.03 -4.77
C GLY A 75 -7.91 6.48 -3.47
N GLU A 76 -8.70 7.27 -2.75
CA GLU A 76 -9.44 6.87 -1.55
C GLU A 76 -10.35 5.67 -1.80
N SER A 77 -10.90 5.55 -3.01
CA SER A 77 -11.71 4.40 -3.44
C SER A 77 -10.99 3.04 -3.34
N ARG A 78 -9.65 3.04 -3.32
CA ARG A 78 -8.82 1.82 -3.19
C ARG A 78 -8.14 1.70 -1.84
N TYR A 79 -8.41 2.61 -0.89
CA TYR A 79 -7.82 2.54 0.43
C TYR A 79 -8.40 1.35 1.19
N LEU A 80 -7.50 0.51 1.69
CA LEU A 80 -7.86 -0.56 2.60
C LEU A 80 -7.75 -0.02 4.03
N HIS A 81 -8.87 0.07 4.74
CA HIS A 81 -8.92 0.49 6.13
C HIS A 81 -8.56 -0.66 7.10
N PRO A 82 -8.14 -0.36 8.34
CA PRO A 82 -7.84 -1.41 9.31
C PRO A 82 -9.13 -2.16 9.63
N LEU A 83 -9.05 -3.49 9.73
CA LEU A 83 -10.22 -4.33 10.02
C LEU A 83 -10.81 -4.12 11.42
N ASN A 84 -10.09 -3.42 12.32
CA ASN A 84 -10.57 -3.06 13.64
C ASN A 84 -10.53 -1.53 13.78
N ASN A 85 -11.70 -0.90 13.69
CA ASN A 85 -11.93 0.49 14.10
C ASN A 85 -13.37 0.61 14.62
#